data_AF-A0AA42HUS3-F1
#
_entry.id   AF-A0AA42HUS3-F1
#
_cell.length_a   1.000
_cell.length_b   1.000
_cell.length_c   1.000
_cell.angle_alpha   90.00
_cell.angle_beta   90.00
_cell.angle_gamma   90.00
#
_symmetry.space_group_name_H-M   'P 1'
#
loop_
_entity.id
_entity.type
_entity.pdbx_description
1 polymer ?
#
loop_
_entity_poly.entity_id
_entity_poly.type
_entity_poly.pdbx_seq_one_letter_code
_entity_poly.pdbx_strand_id
1 'polypeptide(L)'
;MSLLEDVKRKAKQLPARLGALDKELQAIAKKLQKLEQMGLERGKAHWRKEGKKAYLYLVYPMEKGTRPRVYVGSDPKKVKQTQDAIARAFEFDELAERQSVLQQCFARSMAAVNEAARYLDKW
;
A
#
# COMPACT_ATOMS: atom_id res chain seq x y z
N MET A 1 -14.33 21.93 33.80
CA MET A 1 -14.12 20.46 33.77
C MET A 1 -12.74 20.17 34.32
N SER A 2 -12.57 19.10 35.10
CA SER A 2 -11.27 18.72 35.68
C SER A 2 -10.38 18.04 34.64
N LEU A 3 -9.07 18.28 34.72
CA LEU A 3 -8.06 17.64 33.86
C LEU A 3 -8.14 16.11 33.89
N LEU A 4 -8.50 15.52 35.03
CA LEU A 4 -8.71 14.08 35.17
C LEU A 4 -9.82 13.55 34.26
N GLU A 5 -10.95 14.25 34.21
CA GLU A 5 -12.10 13.86 33.39
C GLU A 5 -11.81 14.03 31.89
N ASP A 6 -10.97 15.00 31.52
CA ASP A 6 -10.49 15.15 30.14
C ASP A 6 -9.57 14.01 29.71
N VAL A 7 -8.64 13.58 30.58
CA VAL A 7 -7.76 12.43 30.33
C VAL A 7 -8.58 11.15 30.18
N LYS A 8 -9.50 10.87 31.11
CA LYS A 8 -10.40 9.71 31.04
C LYS A 8 -11.22 9.69 29.76
N ARG A 9 -11.81 10.83 29.40
CA ARG A 9 -12.62 10.96 28.18
C ARG A 9 -11.81 10.70 26.93
N LYS A 10 -10.59 11.24 26.82
CA LYS A 10 -9.69 10.98 25.69
C LYS A 10 -9.27 9.51 25.63
N ALA A 11 -8.88 8.92 26.76
CA ALA A 11 -8.49 7.52 26.85
C ALA A 11 -9.61 6.57 26.43
N LYS A 12 -10.86 6.84 26.83
CA LYS A 12 -12.03 6.03 26.49
C LYS A 12 -12.30 5.94 24.98
N GLN A 13 -11.85 6.92 24.19
CA GLN A 13 -12.01 6.90 22.73
C GLN A 13 -10.96 6.05 22.02
N LEU A 14 -9.82 5.75 22.65
CA LEU A 14 -8.70 5.05 22.02
C LEU A 14 -9.05 3.63 21.58
N PRO A 15 -9.69 2.77 22.39
CA PRO A 15 -9.97 1.39 21.99
C PRO A 15 -10.82 1.31 20.72
N ALA A 16 -11.85 2.16 20.59
CA ALA A 16 -12.71 2.19 19.41
C ALA A 16 -11.94 2.61 18.14
N ARG A 17 -11.07 3.62 18.26
CA ARG A 17 -10.22 4.07 17.14
C ARG A 17 -9.19 3.02 16.74
N LEU A 18 -8.52 2.38 17.72
CA LEU A 18 -7.58 1.30 17.47
C LEU A 18 -8.26 0.13 16.76
N GLY A 19 -9.46 -0.27 17.21
CA GLY A 19 -10.23 -1.34 16.57
C GLY A 19 -10.66 -1.02 15.13
N ALA A 20 -10.98 0.24 14.81
CA ALA A 20 -11.28 0.64 13.44
C ALA A 20 -10.04 0.56 12.53
N LEU A 21 -8.89 1.03 13.01
CA LEU A 21 -7.63 0.98 12.27
C LEU A 21 -7.11 -0.46 12.11
N ASP A 22 -7.31 -1.33 13.09
CA ASP A 22 -6.93 -2.75 12.99
C ASP A 22 -7.77 -3.48 11.94
N LYS A 23 -9.09 -3.23 11.91
CA LYS A 23 -9.96 -3.76 10.85
C LYS A 23 -9.52 -3.30 9.46
N GLU A 24 -9.12 -2.03 9.34
CA GLU A 24 -8.60 -1.49 8.10
C GLU A 24 -7.29 -2.18 7.70
N LEU A 25 -6.36 -2.35 8.65
CA LEU A 25 -5.09 -3.05 8.43
C LEU A 25 -5.31 -4.49 7.94
N GLN A 26 -6.25 -5.23 8.55
CA GLN A 26 -6.60 -6.58 8.13
C GLN A 26 -7.25 -6.61 6.74
N ALA A 27 -8.10 -5.64 6.41
CA ALA A 27 -8.72 -5.52 5.09
C ALA A 27 -7.66 -5.25 4.01
N ILE A 28 -6.71 -4.35 4.28
CA ILE A 28 -5.58 -4.07 3.40
C ILE A 28 -4.74 -5.33 3.19
N ALA A 29 -4.39 -6.05 4.25
CA ALA A 29 -3.59 -7.28 4.15
C ALA A 29 -4.26 -8.34 3.24
N LYS A 30 -5.58 -8.54 3.38
CA LYS A 30 -6.34 -9.45 2.51
C LYS A 30 -6.33 -9.02 1.04
N LYS A 31 -6.45 -7.70 0.79
CA LYS A 31 -6.40 -7.17 -0.58
C LYS A 31 -5.03 -7.34 -1.21
N LEU A 32 -3.96 -7.04 -0.47
CA LEU A 32 -2.57 -7.24 -0.92
C LEU A 32 -2.32 -8.68 -1.33
N GLN A 33 -2.71 -9.65 -0.49
CA GLN A 33 -2.57 -11.07 -0.79
C GLN A 33 -3.33 -11.47 -2.07
N LYS A 34 -4.55 -10.95 -2.25
CA LYS A 34 -5.35 -11.22 -3.45
C LYS A 34 -4.70 -10.63 -4.71
N LEU A 35 -4.22 -9.40 -4.65
CA LEU A 35 -3.55 -8.74 -5.77
C LEU A 35 -2.28 -9.47 -6.18
N GLU A 36 -1.49 -9.93 -5.21
CA GLU A 36 -0.27 -10.72 -5.45
C GLU A 36 -0.59 -12.04 -6.17
N GLN A 37 -1.63 -12.76 -5.74
CA GLN A 37 -2.09 -14.00 -6.39
C GLN A 37 -2.56 -13.78 -7.85
N MET A 38 -3.09 -12.60 -8.17
CA MET A 38 -3.54 -12.26 -9.52
C MET A 38 -2.38 -11.86 -10.46
N GLY A 39 -1.15 -11.79 -9.95
CA GLY A 39 0.02 -11.36 -10.69
C GLY A 39 0.08 -9.84 -10.86
N LEU A 40 1.27 -9.30 -10.64
CA LEU A 40 1.58 -7.87 -10.69
C LEU A 40 2.59 -7.63 -11.81
N GLU A 41 2.43 -6.53 -12.53
CA GLU A 41 3.38 -6.09 -13.56
C GLU A 41 3.86 -4.67 -13.26
N ARG A 42 5.16 -4.48 -13.06
CA ARG A 42 5.76 -3.17 -12.71
C ARG A 42 6.45 -2.47 -13.88
N GLY A 43 6.43 -3.08 -15.07
CA GLY A 43 6.95 -2.48 -16.28
C GLY A 43 6.14 -1.26 -16.74
N LYS A 44 6.82 -0.19 -17.15
CA LYS A 44 6.16 0.97 -17.75
C LYS A 44 5.75 0.67 -19.18
N ALA A 45 4.47 0.88 -19.49
CA ALA A 45 3.95 0.73 -20.85
C ALA A 45 4.63 1.71 -21.82
N HIS A 46 5.20 1.18 -22.90
CA HIS A 46 5.81 1.92 -23.99
C HIS A 46 5.29 1.40 -25.33
N TRP A 47 4.57 2.25 -26.04
CA TRP A 47 4.00 1.93 -27.34
C TRP A 47 4.97 2.28 -28.47
N ARG A 48 5.20 1.33 -29.37
CA ARG A 48 5.92 1.56 -30.63
C ARG A 48 4.97 1.43 -31.79
N LYS A 49 5.07 2.33 -32.77
CA LYS A 49 4.31 2.29 -34.02
C LYS A 49 5.24 1.88 -35.15
N GLU A 50 4.78 0.94 -35.97
CA GLU A 50 5.46 0.51 -37.19
C GLU A 50 4.42 0.39 -38.30
N GLY A 51 4.42 1.35 -39.22
CA GLY A 51 3.34 1.52 -40.19
C GLY A 51 1.99 1.74 -39.50
N LYS A 52 0.99 0.89 -39.83
CA LYS A 52 -0.36 0.93 -39.25
C LYS A 52 -0.51 0.13 -37.95
N LYS A 53 0.53 -0.57 -37.49
CA LYS A 53 0.47 -1.43 -36.31
C LYS A 53 1.13 -0.77 -35.11
N ALA A 54 0.49 -0.90 -33.94
CA ALA A 54 1.03 -0.46 -32.67
C ALA A 54 1.31 -1.67 -31.78
N TYR A 55 2.49 -1.71 -31.16
CA TYR A 55 2.93 -2.79 -30.29
C TYR A 55 3.29 -2.25 -28.92
N LEU A 56 2.88 -2.98 -27.89
CA LEU A 56 3.22 -2.68 -26.51
C LEU A 56 4.54 -3.35 -26.13
N TYR A 57 5.41 -2.56 -25.51
CA TYR A 57 6.59 -3.00 -24.78
C TYR A 57 6.44 -2.57 -23.33
N LEU A 58 6.97 -3.38 -22.43
CA LEU A 58 7.19 -3.01 -21.03
C LEU A 58 8.63 -2.63 -20.84
N VAL A 59 8.84 -1.50 -20.18
CA VAL A 59 10.17 -0.96 -19.90
C VAL A 59 10.33 -0.93 -18.40
N TYR A 60 11.31 -1.68 -17.91
CA TYR A 60 11.60 -1.76 -16.48
C TYR A 60 12.64 -0.72 -16.08
N PRO A 61 12.78 -0.43 -14.78
CA PRO A 61 13.92 0.32 -14.26
C PRO A 61 15.26 -0.28 -14.72
N MET A 62 16.31 0.53 -14.71
CA MET A 62 17.63 0.07 -15.14
C MET A 62 18.22 -0.88 -14.09
N GLU A 63 18.64 -2.06 -14.51
CA GLU A 63 19.33 -3.06 -13.69
C GLU A 63 20.71 -3.34 -14.27
N LYS A 64 21.76 -3.17 -13.45
CA LYS A 64 23.17 -3.42 -13.83
C LYS A 64 23.57 -2.74 -15.16
N GLY A 65 23.13 -1.51 -15.38
CA GLY A 65 23.46 -0.71 -16.57
C GLY A 65 22.67 -1.07 -17.84
N THR A 66 21.75 -2.03 -17.77
CA THR A 66 20.83 -2.36 -18.87
C THR A 66 19.40 -2.01 -18.48
N ARG A 67 18.59 -1.58 -19.46
CA ARG A 67 17.17 -1.31 -19.24
C ARG A 67 16.35 -2.44 -19.85
N PRO A 68 15.84 -3.40 -19.06
CA PRO A 68 15.10 -4.52 -19.59
C PRO A 68 13.87 -4.02 -20.34
N ARG A 69 13.61 -4.63 -21.51
CA ARG A 69 12.40 -4.39 -22.29
C ARG A 69 11.76 -5.72 -22.61
N VAL A 70 10.47 -5.87 -22.27
CA VAL A 70 9.69 -7.06 -22.59
C VAL A 70 8.69 -6.71 -23.68
N TYR A 71 8.66 -7.51 -24.75
CA TYR A 71 7.70 -7.34 -25.83
C TYR A 71 6.37 -8.03 -25.47
N VAL A 72 5.27 -7.28 -25.50
CA VAL A 72 3.91 -7.80 -25.26
C VAL A 72 3.18 -8.03 -26.59
N GLY A 73 3.46 -7.17 -27.57
CA GLY A 73 2.86 -7.22 -28.90
C GLY A 73 1.60 -6.39 -29.06
N SER A 74 0.77 -6.75 -30.02
CA SER A 74 -0.42 -5.99 -30.44
C SER A 74 -1.74 -6.74 -30.25
N ASP A 75 -1.70 -7.95 -29.70
CA ASP A 75 -2.91 -8.72 -29.38
C ASP A 75 -3.71 -7.98 -28.30
N PRO A 76 -4.95 -7.53 -28.60
CA PRO A 76 -5.76 -6.78 -27.66
C PRO A 76 -5.98 -7.50 -26.32
N LYS A 77 -6.06 -8.83 -26.33
CA LYS A 77 -6.26 -9.61 -25.10
C LYS A 77 -5.02 -9.56 -24.22
N LYS A 78 -3.83 -9.80 -24.79
CA LYS A 78 -2.55 -9.73 -24.06
C LYS A 78 -2.26 -8.32 -23.57
N VAL A 79 -2.46 -7.32 -24.41
CA VAL A 79 -2.30 -5.90 -24.04
C VAL A 79 -3.19 -5.57 -22.84
N LYS A 80 -4.48 -5.93 -22.89
CA LYS A 80 -5.42 -5.65 -21.79
C LYS A 80 -5.00 -6.36 -20.51
N GLN A 81 -4.65 -7.65 -20.57
CA GLN A 81 -4.15 -8.40 -19.42
C GLN A 81 -2.93 -7.75 -18.78
N THR A 82 -1.98 -7.28 -19.60
CA THR A 82 -0.79 -6.57 -19.12
C THR A 82 -1.14 -5.23 -18.49
N GLN A 83 -2.04 -4.45 -19.10
CA GLN A 83 -2.48 -3.18 -18.52
C GLN A 83 -3.21 -3.39 -17.19
N ASP A 84 -4.05 -4.42 -17.09
CA ASP A 84 -4.73 -4.79 -15.85
C ASP A 84 -3.70 -5.21 -14.77
N ALA A 85 -2.61 -5.91 -15.16
CA ALA A 85 -1.53 -6.29 -14.25
C ALA A 85 -0.73 -5.07 -13.75
N ILE A 86 -0.54 -4.05 -14.59
CA ILE A 86 0.07 -2.77 -14.20
C ILE A 86 -0.82 -2.02 -13.22
N ALA A 87 -2.11 -1.94 -13.50
CA ALA A 87 -3.07 -1.29 -12.61
C ALA A 87 -3.10 -1.98 -11.23
N ARG A 88 -3.07 -3.33 -11.19
CA ARG A 88 -2.96 -4.09 -9.94
C ARG A 88 -1.67 -3.81 -9.19
N ALA A 89 -0.54 -3.68 -9.89
CA ALA A 89 0.74 -3.37 -9.25
C ALA A 89 0.71 -1.98 -8.59
N PHE A 90 0.10 -1.00 -9.26
CA PHE A 90 -0.09 0.33 -8.69
C PHE A 90 -0.98 0.30 -7.44
N GLU A 91 -2.14 -0.37 -7.51
CA GLU A 91 -3.03 -0.54 -6.35
C GLU A 91 -2.31 -1.26 -5.20
N PHE A 92 -1.51 -2.29 -5.52
CA PHE A 92 -0.72 -3.00 -4.52
C PHE A 92 0.27 -2.06 -3.82
N ASP A 93 1.02 -1.26 -4.58
CA ASP A 93 2.04 -0.38 -4.02
C ASP A 93 1.40 0.71 -3.13
N GLU A 94 0.27 1.30 -3.52
CA GLU A 94 -0.51 2.25 -2.68
C GLU A 94 -1.01 1.60 -1.39
N LEU A 95 -1.55 0.38 -1.47
CA LEU A 95 -2.05 -0.36 -0.31
C LEU A 95 -0.91 -0.76 0.64
N ALA A 96 0.25 -1.14 0.10
CA ALA A 96 1.43 -1.48 0.88
C ALA A 96 1.99 -0.25 1.62
N GLU A 97 2.01 0.92 0.97
CA GLU A 97 2.37 2.17 1.62
C GLU A 97 1.41 2.50 2.77
N ARG A 98 0.10 2.41 2.51
CA ARG A 98 -0.92 2.65 3.54
C ARG A 98 -0.79 1.68 4.72
N GLN A 99 -0.51 0.40 4.46
CA GLN A 99 -0.23 -0.60 5.49
C GLN A 99 0.96 -0.18 6.37
N SER A 100 2.06 0.24 5.75
CA SER A 100 3.26 0.71 6.46
C SER A 100 2.95 1.94 7.33
N VAL A 101 2.21 2.91 6.82
CA VAL A 101 1.81 4.10 7.58
C VAL A 101 0.95 3.73 8.79
N LEU A 102 -0.02 2.82 8.64
CA LEU A 102 -0.85 2.34 9.75
C LEU A 102 -0.02 1.62 10.83
N GLN A 103 0.94 0.78 10.42
CA GLN A 103 1.85 0.11 11.35
C GLN A 103 2.71 1.12 12.13
N GLN A 104 3.22 2.16 11.46
CA GLN A 104 3.95 3.25 12.12
C GLN A 104 3.06 4.02 13.10
N CYS A 105 1.79 4.26 12.75
CA CYS A 105 0.82 4.88 13.66
C CYS A 105 0.62 4.05 14.93
N PHE A 106 0.52 2.71 14.82
CA PHE A 106 0.44 1.83 15.99
C PHE A 106 1.70 1.88 16.85
N ALA A 107 2.89 1.83 16.24
CA ALA A 107 4.15 1.93 16.97
C ALA A 107 4.27 3.26 17.75
N ARG A 108 3.91 4.39 17.12
CA ARG A 108 3.88 5.71 17.76
C ARG A 108 2.84 5.78 18.87
N SER A 109 1.67 5.19 18.66
CA SER A 109 0.60 5.16 19.66
C SER A 109 1.02 4.35 20.90
N MET A 110 1.70 3.22 20.70
CA MET A 110 2.24 2.42 21.80
C MET A 110 3.27 3.21 22.61
N ALA A 111 4.19 3.91 21.95
CA ALA A 111 5.16 4.77 22.64
C ALA A 111 4.46 5.87 23.48
N ALA A 112 3.43 6.52 22.92
CA ALA A 112 2.67 7.55 23.63
C ALA A 112 1.89 7.02 24.83
N VAL A 113 1.30 5.82 24.73
CA VAL A 113 0.60 5.17 25.85
C VAL A 113 1.59 4.80 26.96
N ASN A 114 2.76 4.25 26.62
CA ASN A 114 3.81 3.94 27.60
C ASN A 114 4.31 5.19 28.33
N GLU A 115 4.49 6.28 27.60
CA GLU A 115 4.89 7.57 28.18
C GLU A 115 3.80 8.12 29.13
N ALA A 116 2.53 8.03 28.74
CA ALA A 116 1.42 8.41 29.62
C ALA A 116 1.38 7.57 30.90
N ALA A 117 1.59 6.25 30.80
CA ALA A 117 1.69 5.37 31.96
C ALA A 117 2.84 5.78 32.89
N ARG A 118 4.03 6.06 32.33
CA ARG A 118 5.19 6.56 33.11
C ARG A 118 4.91 7.84 33.90
N TYR A 119 4.05 8.75 33.41
CA TYR A 119 3.69 9.94 34.17
C TYR A 119 2.74 9.64 35.33
N LEU A 120 1.86 8.65 35.16
CA LEU A 120 0.90 8.25 36.18
C LEU A 120 1.55 7.41 37.28
N ASP A 121 2.49 6.52 36.93
CA ASP A 121 3.19 5.64 37.89
C ASP A 121 4.20 6.39 38.80
N LYS A 122 4.45 7.68 38.55
CA LYS A 122 5.36 8.51 39.36
C LYS A 122 4.75 8.96 40.70
N TRP A 123 3.48 8.68 40.93
CA TRP A 123 2.70 9.12 42.09
C TRP A 123 1.97 7.93 42.71
#